data_AF-A0A5Y7FW63-F1
#
_entry.id   AF-A0A5Y7FW63-F1
#
_cell.length_a   1.000
_cell.length_b   1.000
_cell.length_c   1.000
_cell.angle_alpha   90.00
_cell.angle_beta   90.00
_cell.angle_gamma   90.00
#
_symmetry.space_group_name_H-M   'P 1'
#
loop_
_entity.id
_entity.type
_entity.pdbx_description
1 polymer ?
#
loop_
_entity_poly.entity_id
_entity_poly.type
_entity_poly.pdbx_seq_one_letter_code
_entity_poly.pdbx_strand_id
1 'polypeptide(L)'
;GKIYQSSNEDQLRINGAVTNALVNPNLIPYIDWIALDNSTTRFSVDEFKLFASSMAYFVQETIFKASALKEKARNAQSKEELDLIVWESEK
;
A
#
# COMPACT_ATOMS: atom_id res chain seq x y z
N GLY A 1 -0.36 -4.88 -15.24
CA GLY A 1 0.04 -3.59 -14.66
C GLY A 1 1.38 -3.75 -13.94
N LYS A 2 2.05 -2.66 -13.57
CA LYS A 2 3.24 -2.71 -12.72
C LYS A 2 2.86 -3.02 -11.26
N ILE A 3 3.74 -3.72 -10.54
CA ILE A 3 3.58 -4.02 -9.12
C ILE A 3 4.49 -3.10 -8.32
N TYR A 4 3.99 -2.49 -7.26
CA TYR A 4 4.74 -1.58 -6.41
C TYR A 4 4.82 -2.12 -4.98
N GLN A 5 5.93 -1.90 -4.30
CA GLN A 5 6.11 -2.30 -2.91
C GLN A 5 5.34 -1.37 -1.95
N SER A 6 4.84 -1.95 -0.86
CA SER A 6 4.02 -1.28 0.15
C SER A 6 4.61 -1.41 1.57
N SER A 7 5.91 -1.71 1.68
CA SER A 7 6.57 -1.84 2.99
C SER A 7 6.50 -0.53 3.78
N ASN A 8 6.74 -0.58 5.09
CA ASN A 8 6.78 0.64 5.90
C ASN A 8 7.80 1.65 5.37
N GLU A 9 8.93 1.18 4.83
CA GLU A 9 9.94 2.05 4.24
C GLU A 9 9.44 2.70 2.95
N ASP A 10 8.74 1.96 2.10
CA ASP A 10 8.14 2.50 0.88
C ASP A 10 7.07 3.53 1.22
N GLN A 11 6.21 3.27 2.23
CA GLN A 11 5.22 4.23 2.70
C GLN A 11 5.87 5.53 3.19
N LEU A 12 6.97 5.45 3.95
CA LEU A 12 7.73 6.62 4.39
C LEU A 12 8.30 7.39 3.20
N ARG A 13 8.91 6.69 2.23
CA ARG A 13 9.48 7.31 1.02
C ARG A 13 8.41 7.95 0.14
N ILE A 14 7.24 7.32 -0.03
CA ILE A 14 6.09 7.87 -0.74
C ILE A 14 5.61 9.15 -0.07
N ASN A 15 5.43 9.14 1.25
CA ASN A 15 5.03 10.33 2.01
C ASN A 15 6.05 11.46 1.85
N GLY A 16 7.35 11.16 1.93
CA GLY A 16 8.42 12.13 1.71
C GLY A 16 8.38 12.74 0.31
N ALA A 17 8.13 11.93 -0.72
CA ALA A 17 8.01 12.41 -2.10
C ALA A 17 6.79 13.33 -2.28
N VAL A 18 5.63 12.98 -1.69
CA VAL A 18 4.43 13.83 -1.70
C VAL A 18 4.69 15.14 -0.96
N THR A 19 5.25 15.09 0.25
CA THR A 19 5.55 16.30 1.04
C THR A 19 6.51 17.22 0.30
N ASN A 20 7.57 16.68 -0.30
CA ASN A 20 8.54 17.48 -1.05
C ASN A 20 7.87 18.18 -2.25
N ALA A 21 7.02 17.46 -3.00
CA ALA A 21 6.27 18.04 -4.11
C ALA A 21 5.25 19.10 -3.68
N LEU A 22 4.64 18.97 -2.49
CA LEU A 22 3.73 19.97 -1.94
C LEU A 22 4.46 21.24 -1.46
N VAL A 23 5.64 21.09 -0.88
CA VAL A 23 6.46 22.22 -0.39
C VAL A 23 7.10 22.98 -1.55
N ASN A 24 7.48 22.27 -2.63
CA ASN A 24 8.22 22.83 -3.76
C ASN A 24 7.49 22.62 -5.11
N PRO A 25 6.21 23.06 -5.26
CA PRO A 25 5.36 22.67 -6.39
C PRO A 25 5.89 23.15 -7.76
N ASN A 26 6.68 24.22 -7.79
CA ASN A 26 7.25 24.78 -9.02
C ASN A 26 8.66 24.24 -9.35
N LEU A 27 9.27 23.46 -8.45
CA LEU A 27 10.62 22.91 -8.63
C LEU A 27 10.63 21.41 -8.94
N ILE A 28 9.52 20.72 -8.68
CA ILE A 28 9.39 19.26 -8.86
C ILE A 28 8.29 18.98 -9.87
N PRO A 29 8.58 19.00 -11.17
CA PRO A 29 7.57 18.79 -12.20
C PRO A 29 7.13 17.31 -12.30
N TYR A 30 7.98 16.37 -11.86
CA TYR A 30 7.74 14.93 -11.94
C TYR A 30 8.37 14.19 -10.76
N ILE A 31 7.87 12.99 -10.49
CA ILE A 31 8.42 12.05 -9.51
C ILE A 31 8.68 10.72 -10.22
N ASP A 32 9.93 10.27 -10.20
CA ASP A 32 10.32 8.95 -10.68
C ASP A 32 10.21 7.94 -9.53
N TRP A 33 9.53 6.83 -9.76
CA TRP A 33 9.34 5.77 -8.77
C TRP A 33 9.68 4.39 -9.34
N ILE A 34 10.20 3.52 -8.49
CA ILE A 34 10.69 2.20 -8.87
C ILE A 34 9.62 1.16 -8.53
N ALA A 35 9.26 0.33 -9.52
CA ALA A 35 8.39 -0.83 -9.33
C ALA A 35 9.19 -2.05 -8.80
N LEU A 36 8.48 -3.10 -8.40
CA LEU A 36 9.08 -4.32 -7.84
C LEU A 36 10.07 -5.00 -8.82
N ASP A 37 9.83 -4.85 -10.12
CA ASP A 37 10.71 -5.37 -11.19
C ASP A 37 11.91 -4.46 -11.50
N ASN A 38 12.17 -3.45 -10.67
CA ASN A 38 13.17 -2.40 -10.83
C ASN A 38 12.96 -1.48 -12.04
N SER A 39 11.82 -1.55 -12.72
CA SER A 39 11.50 -0.58 -13.76
C SER A 39 11.07 0.75 -13.14
N THR A 40 11.51 1.86 -13.74
CA THR A 40 11.10 3.20 -13.32
C THR A 40 9.79 3.60 -14.00
N THR A 41 8.90 4.23 -13.26
CA THR A 41 7.72 4.94 -13.76
C THR A 41 7.86 6.41 -13.42
N ARG A 42 7.70 7.27 -14.41
CA ARG A 42 7.62 8.71 -14.20
C ARG A 42 6.17 9.11 -13.99
N PHE A 43 5.89 9.76 -12.88
CA PHE A 43 4.59 10.34 -12.56
C PHE A 43 4.66 11.87 -12.63
N SER A 44 3.62 12.51 -13.12
CA SER A 44 3.32 13.88 -12.71
C SER A 44 3.03 13.93 -11.20
N VAL A 45 3.13 15.11 -10.60
CA VAL A 45 2.84 15.28 -9.17
C VAL A 45 1.43 14.81 -8.81
N ASP A 46 0.43 15.10 -9.64
CA ASP A 46 -0.95 14.72 -9.36
C ASP A 46 -1.21 13.22 -9.56
N GLU A 47 -0.59 12.59 -10.57
CA GLU A 47 -0.62 11.13 -10.70
C GLU A 47 0.06 10.45 -9.51
N PHE A 48 1.16 11.02 -9.00
CA PHE A 48 1.84 10.47 -7.84
C PHE A 48 1.02 10.61 -6.55
N LYS A 49 0.26 11.71 -6.37
CA LYS A 49 -0.69 11.85 -5.25
C LYS A 49 -1.78 10.79 -5.28
N LEU A 50 -2.33 10.50 -6.47
CA LEU A 50 -3.31 9.43 -6.66
C LEU A 50 -2.68 8.08 -6.32
N PHE A 51 -1.48 7.80 -6.85
CA PHE A 51 -0.72 6.60 -6.52
C PHE A 51 -0.50 6.43 -5.00
N ALA A 52 -0.05 7.50 -4.32
CA ALA A 52 0.18 7.51 -2.88
C ALA A 52 -1.11 7.26 -2.10
N SER A 53 -2.21 7.90 -2.49
CA SER A 53 -3.52 7.69 -1.88
C SER A 53 -4.00 6.26 -2.04
N SER A 54 -3.93 5.69 -3.24
CA SER A 54 -4.29 4.29 -3.50
C SER A 54 -3.43 3.32 -2.67
N MET A 55 -2.13 3.57 -2.55
CA MET A 55 -1.23 2.76 -1.72
C MET A 55 -1.64 2.82 -0.25
N ALA A 56 -1.95 4.01 0.27
CA ALA A 56 -2.39 4.18 1.66
C ALA A 56 -3.70 3.41 1.93
N TYR A 57 -4.68 3.48 1.02
CA TYR A 57 -5.92 2.72 1.13
C TYR A 57 -5.67 1.21 1.12
N PHE A 58 -4.87 0.72 0.18
CA PHE A 58 -4.53 -0.71 0.09
C PHE A 58 -3.87 -1.24 1.37
N VAL A 59 -2.91 -0.48 1.93
CA VAL A 59 -2.24 -0.85 3.18
C VAL A 59 -3.24 -0.85 4.34
N GLN A 60 -4.09 0.17 4.45
CA GLN A 60 -5.09 0.27 5.52
C GLN A 60 -6.08 -0.90 5.47
N GLU A 61 -6.61 -1.22 4.30
CA GLU A 61 -7.52 -2.35 4.09
C GLU A 61 -6.85 -3.67 4.47
N THR A 62 -5.60 -3.86 4.06
CA THR A 62 -4.80 -5.04 4.41
C THR A 62 -4.65 -5.17 5.92
N ILE A 63 -4.37 -4.08 6.64
CA ILE A 63 -4.24 -4.06 8.10
C ILE A 63 -5.56 -4.41 8.78
N PHE A 64 -6.68 -3.83 8.33
CA PHE A 64 -8.00 -4.11 8.90
C PHE A 64 -8.40 -5.57 8.70
N LYS A 65 -8.18 -6.11 7.51
CA LYS A 65 -8.46 -7.52 7.23
C LYS A 65 -7.58 -8.46 8.04
N ALA A 66 -6.28 -8.19 8.14
CA ALA A 66 -5.37 -8.97 8.97
C ALA A 66 -5.81 -8.96 10.45
N SER A 67 -6.25 -7.79 10.94
CA SER A 67 -6.75 -7.65 12.31
C SER A 67 -8.04 -8.46 12.52
N ALA A 68 -8.99 -8.38 11.58
CA ALA A 68 -10.24 -9.15 11.66
C ALA A 68 -9.97 -10.68 11.64
N LEU A 69 -9.07 -11.15 10.78
CA LEU A 69 -8.70 -12.57 10.73
C LEU A 69 -7.99 -13.02 12.01
N LYS A 70 -7.11 -12.19 12.56
CA LYS A 70 -6.45 -12.44 13.84
C LYS A 70 -7.46 -12.57 14.98
N GLU A 71 -8.47 -11.72 15.03
CA GLU A 71 -9.53 -11.79 16.04
C GLU A 71 -10.41 -13.03 15.86
N LYS A 72 -10.76 -13.41 14.62
CA LYS A 72 -11.44 -14.69 14.36
C LYS A 72 -10.60 -15.87 14.89
N ALA A 73 -9.29 -15.87 14.61
CA ALA A 73 -8.41 -16.97 15.00
C ALA A 73 -8.24 -17.06 16.52
N ARG A 74 -8.20 -15.92 17.22
CA ARG A 74 -8.14 -15.86 18.69
C ARG A 74 -9.40 -16.42 19.37
N ASN A 75 -10.55 -16.23 18.74
CA ASN A 75 -11.84 -16.60 19.31
C ASN A 75 -12.33 -17.99 18.89
N ALA A 76 -11.65 -18.63 17.94
CA ALA A 76 -11.99 -19.99 17.50
C ALA A 76 -11.87 -20.98 18.68
N GLN A 77 -12.88 -21.84 18.83
CA GLN A 77 -12.97 -22.82 19.90
C GLN A 77 -12.61 -24.24 19.45
N SER A 78 -12.31 -24.42 18.16
CA SER A 78 -11.98 -25.71 17.58
C SER A 78 -10.98 -25.58 16.44
N LYS A 79 -10.38 -26.71 16.05
CA LYS A 79 -9.50 -26.77 14.89
C LYS A 79 -10.29 -26.52 13.60
N GLU A 80 -11.51 -27.05 13.53
CA GLU A 80 -12.41 -26.90 12.40
C GLU A 80 -12.77 -25.42 12.17
N GLU A 81 -13.01 -24.65 13.23
CA GLU A 81 -13.22 -23.20 13.13
C GLU A 81 -11.97 -22.45 12.66
N LEU A 82 -10.77 -22.85 13.13
CA LEU A 82 -9.50 -22.27 12.66
C LEU A 82 -9.27 -22.54 11.16
N ASP A 83 -9.53 -23.76 10.71
CA ASP A 83 -9.31 -24.18 9.32
C ASP A 83 -10.22 -23.45 8.32
N LEU A 84 -11.34 -22.87 8.78
CA LEU A 84 -12.24 -22.04 7.97
C LEU A 84 -11.79 -20.57 7.83
N ILE A 85 -10.80 -20.12 8.61
CA ILE A 85 -10.33 -18.73 8.57
C ILE A 85 -9.32 -18.59 7.43
N VAL A 86 -9.80 -18.05 6.31
CA VAL A 86 -9.00 -17.85 5.10
C VAL A 86 -8.85 -16.37 4.76
N TRP A 87 -7.71 -16.02 4.16
CA TRP A 87 -7.58 -14.74 3.49
C TRP A 87 -8.40 -14.77 2.20
N GLU A 88 -9.50 -14.03 2.14
CA GLU A 88 -10.32 -13.91 0.93
C GLU A 88 -9.54 -13.12 -0.15
N SER A 89 -8.67 -13.75 -0.94
CA SER A 89 -8.12 -13.06 -2.11
C SER A 89 -9.27 -12.72 -3.05
N GLU A 90 -9.37 -11.47 -3.50
CA GLU A 90 -10.25 -11.14 -4.63
C GLU A 90 -9.99 -12.12 -5.77
N LYS A 91 -11.06 -12.67 -6.35
CA LYS A 91 -11.00 -13.55 -7.52
C LYS A 91 -10.65 -12.74 -8.77
#